data_AF-A0A495VB65-F1
#
_entry.id   AF-A0A495VB65-F1
#
_cell.length_a   1.000
_cell.length_b   1.000
_cell.length_c   1.000
_cell.angle_alpha   90.00
_cell.angle_beta   90.00
_cell.angle_gamma   90.00
#
_symmetry.space_group_name_H-M   'P 1'
#
loop_
_entity.id
_entity.type
_entity.pdbx_description
1 polymer ?
#
loop_
_entity_poly.entity_id
_entity_poly.type
_entity_poly.pdbx_seq_one_letter_code
_entity_poly.pdbx_strand_id
1 'polypeptide(L)'
;MTDTSASRCAPGIHDAADSARRGQRWIGLGLVLLIGLLGLSSPRAQTDAPASPRGPAVQAGTPGTTFGLTEPSRPAPPLQREGDLIPDWQAWLELARLQSYISDYDASLKAYDKVIELRPDDTQARLERIKVLVWANRPEDAWTALQAIPEKDLDAESKLIMADLYATRKEYARASALYRTHLEAAPNDEAVRLKLAEVLSWEERYEESLKEYRLLLERRPDDQQLRRKYAFVLSWAGKLEDAARELKRTLP
;
A
#
# COMPACT_ATOMS: atom_id res chain seq x y z
N MET A 1 -71.93 8.92 12.72
CA MET A 1 -73.05 8.01 12.36
C MET A 1 -72.61 7.31 11.08
N THR A 2 -72.21 6.04 11.01
CA THR A 2 -72.29 4.80 11.83
C THR A 2 -71.04 3.98 11.43
N ASP A 3 -70.09 3.68 12.31
CA ASP A 3 -70.00 2.49 13.18
C ASP A 3 -70.32 1.14 12.50
N THR A 4 -69.34 0.22 12.43
CA THR A 4 -69.48 -1.24 12.71
C THR A 4 -68.10 -1.94 12.65
N SER A 5 -67.78 -2.58 13.78
CA SER A 5 -66.65 -3.43 14.15
C SER A 5 -66.77 -4.92 13.75
N ALA A 6 -65.64 -5.64 13.63
CA ALA A 6 -65.35 -6.99 14.20
C ALA A 6 -63.99 -7.48 13.64
N SER A 7 -62.91 -7.79 14.39
CA SER A 7 -62.65 -8.74 15.49
C SER A 7 -62.53 -10.24 15.09
N ARG A 8 -61.28 -10.77 15.21
CA ARG A 8 -60.84 -12.02 15.92
C ARG A 8 -60.16 -13.19 15.14
N CYS A 9 -59.16 -13.73 15.85
CA CYS A 9 -58.66 -15.12 15.96
C CYS A 9 -57.41 -15.59 15.17
N ALA A 10 -56.27 -15.67 15.88
CA ALA A 10 -55.33 -16.81 15.89
C ALA A 10 -55.82 -17.85 16.96
N PRO A 11 -55.20 -19.03 17.26
CA PRO A 11 -53.83 -19.52 16.98
C PRO A 11 -53.73 -21.04 16.62
N GLY A 12 -52.52 -21.59 16.47
CA GLY A 12 -52.31 -23.05 16.42
C GLY A 12 -50.85 -23.49 16.23
N ILE A 13 -50.31 -24.15 17.25
CA ILE A 13 -48.96 -24.68 17.43
C ILE A 13 -48.97 -26.17 17.07
N HIS A 14 -47.88 -26.75 16.54
CA HIS A 14 -47.53 -28.14 16.87
C HIS A 14 -46.04 -28.46 16.67
N ASP A 15 -45.52 -29.11 17.70
CA ASP A 15 -44.19 -29.69 17.92
C ASP A 15 -43.71 -30.69 16.86
N ALA A 16 -42.38 -30.90 16.80
CA ALA A 16 -41.79 -32.21 17.18
C ALA A 16 -40.25 -32.16 17.10
N ALA A 17 -39.63 -32.51 18.21
CA ALA A 17 -38.24 -32.90 18.35
C ALA A 17 -38.01 -34.34 17.86
N ASP A 18 -36.83 -34.67 17.33
CA ASP A 18 -36.19 -35.95 17.64
C ASP A 18 -34.69 -36.04 17.24
N SER A 19 -33.95 -36.78 18.08
CA SER A 19 -32.71 -37.55 17.79
C SER A 19 -31.39 -36.77 17.56
N ALA A 20 -30.19 -37.20 18.01
CA ALA A 20 -29.76 -38.32 18.83
C ALA A 20 -28.30 -38.13 19.32
N ARG A 21 -28.10 -38.53 20.58
CA ARG A 21 -26.96 -39.16 21.30
C ARG A 21 -25.60 -39.45 20.59
N ARG A 22 -24.57 -39.44 21.46
CA ARG A 22 -23.26 -40.17 21.51
C ARG A 22 -22.06 -39.27 21.19
N GLY A 23 -21.06 -39.03 22.02
CA GLY A 23 -20.61 -39.66 23.27
C GLY A 23 -19.53 -40.70 23.02
N GLN A 24 -18.24 -40.32 23.09
CA GLN A 24 -17.11 -41.19 23.49
C GLN A 24 -15.96 -40.37 24.08
N ARG A 25 -15.61 -40.65 25.33
CA ARG A 25 -14.38 -40.23 26.04
C ARG A 25 -13.48 -41.47 26.11
N TRP A 26 -12.22 -41.34 25.74
CA TRP A 26 -11.21 -42.41 25.90
C TRP A 26 -10.32 -42.06 27.10
N ILE A 27 -10.26 -42.96 28.08
CA ILE A 27 -9.27 -43.02 29.16
C ILE A 27 -8.67 -44.42 29.11
N GLY A 28 -7.35 -44.55 29.16
CA GLY A 28 -6.69 -45.84 29.36
C GLY A 28 -5.18 -45.81 29.12
N LEU A 29 -4.43 -45.54 30.20
CA LEU A 29 -2.98 -45.76 30.35
C LEU A 29 -2.60 -47.23 30.12
N GLY A 30 -1.35 -47.47 29.68
CA GLY A 30 -0.72 -48.76 29.93
C GLY A 30 0.63 -49.04 29.26
N LEU A 31 1.70 -48.89 30.06
CA LEU A 31 2.92 -49.70 30.11
C LEU A 31 4.17 -49.33 29.29
N VAL A 32 5.22 -49.07 30.07
CA VAL A 32 6.65 -48.90 29.76
C VAL A 32 7.33 -50.26 29.60
N LEU A 33 8.27 -50.40 28.66
CA LEU A 33 9.45 -51.24 28.86
C LEU A 33 10.67 -50.73 28.07
N LEU A 34 11.79 -50.66 28.81
CA LEU A 34 13.12 -50.19 28.44
C LEU A 34 13.96 -51.32 27.79
N ILE A 35 15.11 -50.92 27.21
CA ILE A 35 16.36 -51.64 26.83
C ILE A 35 16.69 -51.26 25.36
N GLY A 36 17.85 -50.76 24.95
CA GLY A 36 19.15 -50.50 25.58
C GLY A 36 20.25 -50.48 24.49
N LEU A 37 21.12 -49.46 24.56
CA LEU A 37 22.50 -49.33 24.04
C LEU A 37 22.86 -49.33 22.53
N LEU A 38 23.64 -48.29 22.18
CA LEU A 38 24.82 -48.17 21.27
C LEU A 38 24.63 -46.95 20.34
N GLY A 39 25.54 -45.99 20.19
CA GLY A 39 26.88 -45.77 20.70
C GLY A 39 27.41 -44.45 20.11
N LEU A 40 28.67 -44.16 20.46
CA LEU A 40 29.59 -43.19 19.86
C LEU A 40 29.48 -41.68 20.17
N SER A 41 30.57 -41.28 20.81
CA SER A 41 31.21 -40.00 21.10
C SER A 41 31.52 -39.06 19.92
N SER A 42 31.24 -37.75 20.16
CA SER A 42 32.02 -36.52 19.80
C SER A 42 32.13 -36.09 18.31
N PRO A 43 32.37 -34.80 17.95
CA PRO A 43 32.90 -33.68 18.76
C PRO A 43 32.20 -32.30 18.62
N ARG A 44 32.69 -31.34 19.43
CA ARG A 44 32.46 -29.88 19.33
C ARG A 44 32.64 -29.38 17.89
N ALA A 45 31.65 -28.64 17.40
CA ALA A 45 31.83 -27.67 16.31
C ALA A 45 31.51 -26.28 16.86
N GLN A 46 32.44 -25.36 16.63
CA GLN A 46 32.25 -23.92 16.74
C GLN A 46 30.98 -23.52 15.99
N THR A 47 30.10 -22.77 16.64
CA THR A 47 29.08 -22.01 15.93
C THR A 47 29.47 -20.55 15.99
N ASP A 48 29.91 -20.09 14.82
CA ASP A 48 30.11 -18.70 14.46
C ASP A 48 28.92 -17.83 14.88
N ALA A 49 29.23 -16.58 15.19
CA ALA A 49 28.28 -15.53 15.49
C ALA A 49 27.18 -15.43 14.41
N PRO A 50 25.91 -15.18 14.77
CA PRO A 50 24.87 -15.00 13.77
C PRO A 50 25.11 -13.72 12.96
N ALA A 51 25.09 -13.90 11.65
CA ALA A 51 25.15 -12.87 10.63
C ALA A 51 24.13 -11.74 10.88
N SER A 52 24.55 -10.50 10.63
CA SER A 52 23.66 -9.34 10.55
C SER A 52 22.47 -9.62 9.63
N PRO A 53 21.24 -9.21 9.98
CA PRO A 53 20.09 -9.42 9.11
C PRO A 53 20.27 -8.58 7.84
N ARG A 54 20.46 -9.27 6.71
CA ARG A 54 20.30 -8.67 5.38
C ARG A 54 18.85 -8.21 5.29
N GLY A 55 18.63 -6.93 4.99
CA GLY A 55 17.30 -6.41 4.67
C GLY A 55 16.68 -7.18 3.50
N PRO A 56 15.34 -7.15 3.34
CA PRO A 56 14.66 -7.94 2.33
C PRO A 56 15.19 -7.60 0.93
N ALA A 57 15.51 -8.65 0.18
CA ALA A 57 15.89 -8.55 -1.23
C ALA A 57 14.68 -8.02 -2.01
N VAL A 58 14.86 -6.87 -2.67
CA VAL A 58 13.90 -6.27 -3.58
C VAL A 58 13.59 -7.27 -4.70
N GLN A 59 12.42 -7.90 -4.65
CA GLN A 59 11.90 -8.64 -5.79
C GLN A 59 11.38 -7.61 -6.79
N ALA A 60 11.98 -7.59 -7.98
CA ALA A 60 11.53 -6.79 -9.10
C ALA A 60 10.10 -7.23 -9.49
N GLY A 61 9.12 -6.42 -9.11
CA GLY A 61 7.75 -6.52 -9.58
C GLY A 61 7.63 -6.17 -11.06
N THR A 62 6.71 -6.83 -11.75
CA THR A 62 6.35 -6.65 -13.16
C THR A 62 5.95 -5.20 -13.50
N PRO A 63 6.08 -4.76 -14.77
CA PRO A 63 5.77 -3.40 -15.17
C PRO A 63 4.26 -3.17 -15.19
N GLY A 64 3.73 -2.59 -14.12
CA GLY A 64 2.35 -2.15 -14.01
C GLY A 64 2.19 -1.26 -12.79
N THR A 65 2.09 0.05 -13.02
CA THR A 65 1.73 1.09 -12.04
C THR A 65 2.62 1.13 -10.79
N THR A 66 3.85 1.62 -10.92
CA THR A 66 4.64 2.05 -9.77
C THR A 66 4.02 3.34 -9.22
N PHE A 67 3.23 3.24 -8.14
CA PHE A 67 2.93 4.39 -7.30
C PHE A 67 4.28 4.93 -6.81
N GLY A 68 4.75 6.02 -7.41
CA GLY A 68 6.00 6.70 -7.02
C GLY A 68 5.88 7.39 -5.66
N LEU A 69 5.49 6.64 -4.65
CA LEU A 69 5.59 6.98 -3.25
C LEU A 69 6.95 6.47 -2.75
N THR A 70 7.58 7.24 -1.88
CA THR A 70 8.73 6.77 -1.12
C THR A 70 8.34 5.49 -0.40
N GLU A 71 9.07 4.39 -0.63
CA GLU A 71 8.91 3.13 0.11
C GLU A 71 8.94 3.40 1.63
N PRO A 72 8.25 2.57 2.44
CA PRO A 72 8.24 2.76 3.89
C PRO A 72 9.68 2.85 4.39
N SER A 73 9.97 3.94 5.10
CA SER A 73 11.27 4.17 5.72
C SER A 73 11.28 3.56 7.12
N ARG A 74 12.47 3.17 7.57
CA ARG A 74 12.62 2.67 8.94
C ARG A 74 12.15 3.77 9.91
N PRO A 75 11.27 3.46 10.87
CA PRO A 75 10.80 4.47 11.81
C PRO A 75 11.96 5.04 12.62
N ALA A 76 11.86 6.33 12.94
CA ALA A 76 12.79 6.99 13.83
C ALA A 76 12.77 6.31 15.22
N PRO A 77 13.91 6.18 15.92
CA PRO A 77 13.90 5.66 17.28
C PRO A 77 12.97 6.51 18.16
N PRO A 78 12.28 5.91 19.14
CA PRO A 78 11.31 6.61 19.98
C PRO A 78 11.95 7.85 20.62
N LEU A 79 11.24 8.99 20.58
CA LEU A 79 11.69 10.23 21.20
C LEU A 79 11.86 10.00 22.71
N GLN A 80 13.10 10.12 23.19
CA GLN A 80 13.44 9.97 24.60
C GLN A 80 12.83 11.14 25.38
N ARG A 81 11.73 10.88 26.10
CA ARG A 81 11.28 11.74 27.20
C ARG A 81 11.10 10.93 28.46
N GLU A 82 11.70 11.43 29.53
CA GLU A 82 11.67 10.90 30.89
C GLU A 82 10.23 10.83 31.41
N GLY A 83 9.84 9.65 31.92
CA GLY A 83 8.48 9.31 32.32
C GLY A 83 8.02 7.90 31.94
N ASP A 84 8.96 6.94 31.88
CA ASP A 84 8.91 5.46 31.90
C ASP A 84 7.82 4.61 31.21
N LEU A 85 6.76 5.15 30.61
CA LEU A 85 5.76 4.34 29.90
C LEU A 85 5.45 4.89 28.51
N ILE A 86 5.61 4.03 27.50
CA ILE A 86 5.16 4.28 26.13
C ILE A 86 3.64 4.06 26.11
N PRO A 87 2.81 5.07 25.77
CA PRO A 87 1.36 4.90 25.69
C PRO A 87 0.96 3.86 24.62
N ASP A 88 -0.15 3.15 24.84
CA ASP A 88 -0.62 2.11 23.91
C ASP A 88 -0.78 2.60 22.48
N TRP A 89 -1.36 3.80 22.26
CA TRP A 89 -1.51 4.37 20.91
C TRP A 89 -0.16 4.56 20.22
N GLN A 90 0.88 4.92 20.98
CA GLN A 90 2.23 5.13 20.45
C GLN A 90 2.89 3.80 20.14
N ALA A 91 2.70 2.78 20.99
CA ALA A 91 3.17 1.43 20.72
C ALA A 91 2.51 0.82 19.47
N TRP A 92 1.19 1.00 19.30
CA TRP A 92 0.46 0.59 18.10
C TRP A 92 0.92 1.33 16.85
N LEU A 93 1.20 2.63 16.95
CA LEU A 93 1.70 3.43 15.85
C LEU A 93 3.08 2.95 15.37
N GLU A 94 4.00 2.72 16.30
CA GLU A 94 5.33 2.21 15.96
C GLU A 94 5.27 0.77 15.43
N LEU A 95 4.40 -0.07 15.98
CA LEU A 95 4.15 -1.41 15.44
C LEU A 95 3.66 -1.33 13.98
N ALA A 96 2.69 -0.46 13.71
CA ALA A 96 2.13 -0.27 12.38
C ALA A 96 3.20 0.15 11.36
N ARG A 97 4.06 1.12 11.72
CA ARG A 97 5.18 1.59 10.89
C ARG A 97 6.22 0.49 10.63
N LEU A 98 6.57 -0.28 11.66
CA LEU A 98 7.50 -1.41 11.51
C LEU A 98 6.93 -2.50 10.61
N GLN A 99 5.63 -2.80 10.75
CA GLN A 99 4.94 -3.76 9.88
C GLN A 99 4.85 -3.27 8.44
N SER A 100 4.62 -1.97 8.21
CA SER A 100 4.73 -1.35 6.88
C SER A 100 6.12 -1.55 6.29
N TYR A 101 7.16 -1.30 7.08
CA TYR A 101 8.57 -1.41 6.66
C TYR A 101 8.97 -2.82 6.24
N ILE A 102 8.44 -3.86 6.89
CA ILE A 102 8.68 -5.26 6.52
C ILE A 102 7.66 -5.80 5.51
N SER A 103 6.84 -4.92 4.92
CA SER A 103 5.78 -5.23 3.94
C SER A 103 4.67 -6.15 4.45
N ASP A 104 4.49 -6.26 5.78
CA ASP A 104 3.32 -6.92 6.36
C ASP A 104 2.15 -5.91 6.43
N TYR A 105 1.65 -5.55 5.25
CA TYR A 105 0.68 -4.47 5.11
C TYR A 105 -0.65 -4.79 5.79
N ASP A 106 -1.12 -6.04 5.76
CA ASP A 106 -2.37 -6.41 6.43
C ASP A 106 -2.27 -6.29 7.96
N ALA A 107 -1.14 -6.67 8.56
CA ALA A 107 -0.93 -6.46 9.99
C ALA A 107 -0.78 -4.96 10.30
N SER A 108 -0.04 -4.24 9.46
CA SER A 108 0.15 -2.78 9.59
C SER A 108 -1.18 -2.03 9.60
N LEU A 109 -2.09 -2.36 8.68
CA LEU A 109 -3.41 -1.74 8.59
C LEU A 109 -4.24 -1.99 9.87
N LYS A 110 -4.20 -3.20 10.43
CA LYS A 110 -4.87 -3.53 11.71
C LYS A 110 -4.26 -2.75 12.88
N ALA A 111 -2.95 -2.56 12.90
CA ALA A 111 -2.29 -1.76 13.92
C ALA A 111 -2.66 -0.27 13.80
N TYR A 112 -2.72 0.27 12.58
CA TYR A 112 -3.23 1.63 12.34
C TYR A 112 -4.70 1.78 12.75
N ASP A 113 -5.54 0.75 12.53
CA ASP A 113 -6.93 0.75 13.01
C ASP A 113 -6.98 0.93 14.54
N LYS A 114 -6.07 0.29 15.29
CA LYS A 114 -5.94 0.49 16.75
C LYS A 114 -5.49 1.89 17.14
N VAL A 115 -4.59 2.50 16.38
CA VAL A 115 -4.22 3.92 16.62
C VAL A 115 -5.44 4.82 16.44
N ILE A 116 -6.20 4.63 15.36
CA ILE A 116 -7.38 5.46 15.03
C ILE A 116 -8.53 5.23 16.02
N GLU A 117 -8.71 4.02 16.54
CA GLU A 117 -9.66 3.73 17.64
C GLU A 117 -9.31 4.53 18.90
N LEU A 118 -8.02 4.58 19.27
CA LEU A 118 -7.54 5.29 20.47
C LEU A 118 -7.44 6.81 20.27
N ARG A 119 -7.21 7.25 19.03
CA ARG A 119 -7.03 8.65 18.64
C ARG A 119 -7.82 8.96 17.37
N PRO A 120 -9.16 9.12 17.47
CA PRO A 120 -10.01 9.38 16.30
C PRO A 120 -9.75 10.74 15.64
N ASP A 121 -9.05 11.65 16.31
CA ASP A 121 -8.68 12.98 15.82
C ASP A 121 -7.31 13.00 15.13
N ASP A 122 -6.54 11.91 15.18
CA ASP A 122 -5.21 11.82 14.59
C ASP A 122 -5.29 11.64 13.07
N THR A 123 -5.35 12.77 12.37
CA THR A 123 -5.29 12.80 10.91
C THR A 123 -3.98 12.23 10.38
N GLN A 124 -2.86 12.41 11.08
CA GLN A 124 -1.58 11.89 10.63
C GLN A 124 -1.59 10.36 10.58
N ALA A 125 -2.11 9.69 11.62
CA ALA A 125 -2.27 8.24 11.63
C ALA A 125 -3.18 7.74 10.50
N ARG A 126 -4.25 8.48 10.17
CA ARG A 126 -5.11 8.18 9.01
C ARG A 126 -4.37 8.31 7.68
N LEU A 127 -3.57 9.36 7.50
CA LEU A 127 -2.78 9.59 6.28
C LEU A 127 -1.69 8.53 6.10
N GLU A 128 -1.01 8.15 7.17
CA GLU A 128 -0.04 7.05 7.12
C GLU A 128 -0.71 5.71 6.77
N ARG A 129 -1.88 5.42 7.35
CA ARG A 129 -2.67 4.24 6.95
C ARG A 129 -3.04 4.26 5.47
N ILE A 130 -3.38 5.42 4.91
CA ILE A 130 -3.66 5.56 3.46
C ILE A 130 -2.43 5.23 2.62
N LYS A 131 -1.23 5.64 3.03
CA LYS A 131 0.03 5.23 2.35
C LYS A 131 0.18 3.71 2.32
N VAL A 132 -0.12 3.05 3.45
CA VAL A 132 -0.09 1.58 3.54
C VAL A 132 -1.13 0.94 2.62
N LEU A 133 -2.34 1.51 2.50
CA LEU A 133 -3.35 1.01 1.56
C LEU A 133 -2.84 1.05 0.11
N VAL A 134 -2.11 2.10 -0.27
CA VAL A 134 -1.50 2.20 -1.60
C VAL A 134 -0.41 1.14 -1.77
N TRP A 135 0.51 0.98 -0.82
CA TRP A 135 1.55 -0.06 -0.87
C TRP A 135 0.97 -1.48 -0.87
N ALA A 136 -0.16 -1.69 -0.21
CA ALA A 136 -0.90 -2.94 -0.20
C ALA A 136 -1.65 -3.23 -1.52
N ASN A 137 -1.54 -2.35 -2.52
CA ASN A 137 -2.30 -2.41 -3.77
C ASN A 137 -3.83 -2.42 -3.54
N ARG A 138 -4.30 -1.60 -2.60
CA ARG A 138 -5.73 -1.39 -2.26
C ARG A 138 -6.17 0.05 -2.59
N PRO A 139 -6.12 0.47 -3.87
CA PRO A 139 -6.35 1.86 -4.25
C PRO A 139 -7.77 2.34 -4.01
N GLU A 140 -8.78 1.48 -4.09
CA GLU A 140 -10.18 1.87 -3.82
C GLU A 140 -10.40 2.16 -2.32
N ASP A 141 -9.80 1.36 -1.43
CA ASP A 141 -9.85 1.64 0.01
C ASP A 141 -9.09 2.92 0.35
N ALA A 142 -7.93 3.15 -0.30
CA ALA A 142 -7.15 4.37 -0.14
C ALA A 142 -7.98 5.59 -0.59
N TRP A 143 -8.68 5.48 -1.72
CA TRP A 143 -9.55 6.51 -2.26
C TRP A 143 -10.71 6.84 -1.30
N THR A 144 -11.42 5.82 -0.79
CA THR A 144 -12.48 6.03 0.20
C THR A 144 -11.95 6.71 1.47
N ALA A 145 -10.82 6.24 2.00
CA ALA A 145 -10.23 6.81 3.20
C ALA A 145 -9.75 8.26 3.00
N LEU A 146 -9.20 8.58 1.82
CA LEU A 146 -8.73 9.92 1.50
C LEU A 146 -9.89 10.93 1.37
N GLN A 147 -11.04 10.51 0.81
CA GLN A 147 -12.23 11.37 0.74
C GLN A 147 -12.82 11.73 2.10
N ALA A 148 -12.54 10.93 3.13
CA ALA A 148 -12.99 11.22 4.49
C ALA A 148 -12.16 12.31 5.18
N ILE A 149 -11.06 12.76 4.57
CA ILE A 149 -10.17 13.79 5.10
C ILE A 149 -10.36 15.07 4.27
N PRO A 150 -10.66 16.24 4.90
CA PRO A 150 -10.75 17.49 4.17
C PRO A 150 -9.44 17.80 3.42
N GLU A 151 -9.54 18.23 2.16
CA GLU A 151 -8.35 18.47 1.30
C GLU A 151 -7.34 19.46 1.90
N LYS A 152 -7.82 20.43 2.69
CA LYS A 152 -7.00 21.41 3.41
C LYS A 152 -6.08 20.76 4.48
N ASP A 153 -6.44 19.58 4.96
CA ASP A 153 -5.72 18.84 6.01
C ASP A 153 -4.76 17.80 5.41
N LEU A 154 -4.71 17.68 4.08
CA LEU A 154 -3.77 16.81 3.37
C LEU A 154 -2.40 17.49 3.26
N ASP A 155 -1.35 16.76 3.65
CA ASP A 155 0.03 17.14 3.39
C ASP A 155 0.38 16.98 1.89
N ALA A 156 1.56 17.47 1.50
CA ALA A 156 2.01 17.42 0.10
C ALA A 156 2.08 15.99 -0.44
N GLU A 157 2.56 15.04 0.38
CA GLU A 157 2.67 13.63 0.00
C GLU A 157 1.29 12.99 -0.20
N SER A 158 0.31 13.29 0.66
CA SER A 158 -1.06 12.78 0.53
C SER A 158 -1.79 13.39 -0.67
N LYS A 159 -1.46 14.63 -1.05
CA LYS A 159 -1.92 15.22 -2.32
C LYS A 159 -1.33 14.53 -3.54
N LEU A 160 -0.09 14.04 -3.47
CA LEU A 160 0.47 13.18 -4.53
C LEU A 160 -0.24 11.83 -4.60
N ILE A 161 -0.56 11.21 -3.46
CA ILE A 161 -1.39 10.00 -3.43
C ILE A 161 -2.74 10.27 -4.09
N MET A 162 -3.36 11.41 -3.78
CA MET A 162 -4.60 11.82 -4.44
C MET A 162 -4.45 11.90 -5.96
N ALA A 163 -3.34 12.47 -6.45
CA ALA A 163 -3.04 12.56 -7.88
C ALA A 163 -2.87 11.19 -8.54
N ASP A 164 -2.15 10.28 -7.88
CA ASP A 164 -1.95 8.90 -8.36
C ASP A 164 -3.29 8.13 -8.44
N LEU A 165 -4.17 8.33 -7.45
CA LEU A 165 -5.51 7.73 -7.43
C LEU A 165 -6.40 8.32 -8.54
N TYR A 166 -6.37 9.64 -8.76
CA TYR A 166 -7.06 10.24 -9.91
C TYR A 166 -6.56 9.67 -11.24
N ALA A 167 -5.25 9.49 -11.40
CA ALA A 167 -4.68 8.89 -12.61
C ALA A 167 -5.17 7.45 -12.82
N THR A 168 -5.20 6.64 -11.76
CA THR A 168 -5.73 5.26 -11.78
C THR A 168 -7.19 5.21 -12.21
N ARG A 169 -7.97 6.20 -11.79
CA ARG A 169 -9.39 6.37 -12.15
C ARG A 169 -9.61 7.04 -13.51
N LYS A 170 -8.53 7.32 -14.25
CA LYS A 170 -8.53 8.01 -15.55
C LYS A 170 -9.03 9.47 -15.51
N GLU A 171 -9.04 10.07 -14.32
CA GLU A 171 -9.36 11.48 -14.11
C GLU A 171 -8.11 12.35 -14.34
N TYR A 172 -7.56 12.27 -15.55
CA TYR A 172 -6.22 12.78 -15.87
C TYR A 172 -6.04 14.28 -15.62
N ALA A 173 -7.06 15.10 -15.91
CA ALA A 173 -7.00 16.54 -15.67
C ALA A 173 -6.84 16.90 -14.19
N ARG A 174 -7.46 16.13 -13.28
CA ARG A 174 -7.31 16.33 -11.83
C ARG A 174 -5.95 15.87 -11.34
N ALA A 175 -5.47 14.73 -11.83
CA ALA A 175 -4.12 14.25 -11.55
C ALA A 175 -3.05 15.24 -12.03
N SER A 176 -3.15 15.73 -13.27
CA SER A 176 -2.16 16.65 -13.84
C SER A 176 -2.14 18.02 -13.15
N ALA A 177 -3.28 18.48 -12.60
CA ALA A 177 -3.31 19.68 -11.77
C ALA A 177 -2.52 19.50 -10.47
N LEU A 178 -2.74 18.40 -9.74
CA LEU A 178 -2.04 18.13 -8.49
C LEU A 178 -0.53 17.91 -8.67
N TYR A 179 -0.11 17.19 -9.72
CA TYR A 179 1.32 17.04 -10.01
C TYR A 179 1.98 18.37 -10.35
N ARG A 180 1.31 19.27 -11.08
CA ARG A 180 1.84 20.62 -11.36
C ARG A 180 2.03 21.40 -10.06
N THR A 181 1.03 21.41 -9.18
CA THR A 181 1.13 22.07 -7.87
C THR A 181 2.29 21.51 -7.04
N HIS A 182 2.53 20.20 -7.05
CA HIS A 182 3.70 19.62 -6.38
C HIS A 182 5.02 20.10 -6.98
N LEU A 183 5.12 20.12 -8.32
CA LEU A 183 6.33 20.55 -9.03
C LEU A 183 6.61 22.06 -8.92
N GLU A 184 5.63 22.88 -8.53
CA GLU A 184 5.87 24.29 -8.14
C GLU A 184 6.72 24.38 -6.86
N ALA A 185 6.47 23.49 -5.89
CA ALA A 185 7.22 23.42 -4.63
C ALA A 185 8.51 22.58 -4.74
N ALA A 186 8.48 21.52 -5.55
CA ALA A 186 9.58 20.57 -5.72
C ALA A 186 9.95 20.41 -7.21
N PRO A 187 10.52 21.46 -7.86
CA PRO A 187 10.77 21.44 -9.30
C PRO A 187 11.79 20.40 -9.76
N ASN A 188 12.57 19.82 -8.86
CA ASN A 188 13.56 18.79 -9.19
C ASN A 188 13.07 17.36 -8.92
N ASP A 189 11.79 17.18 -8.58
CA ASP A 189 11.19 15.86 -8.40
C ASP A 189 10.95 15.19 -9.76
N GLU A 190 11.97 14.49 -10.25
CA GLU A 190 11.91 13.80 -11.55
C GLU A 190 10.88 12.66 -11.58
N ALA A 191 10.58 12.04 -10.42
CA ALA A 191 9.59 10.98 -10.34
C ALA A 191 8.19 11.53 -10.59
N VAL A 192 7.84 12.64 -9.93
CA VAL A 192 6.55 13.32 -10.16
C VAL A 192 6.49 13.95 -11.55
N ARG A 193 7.61 14.48 -12.07
CA ARG A 193 7.66 14.99 -13.45
C ARG A 193 7.38 13.91 -14.48
N LEU A 194 7.88 12.68 -14.28
CA LEU A 194 7.55 11.55 -15.16
C LEU A 194 6.06 11.21 -15.09
N LYS A 195 5.47 11.15 -13.90
CA LYS A 195 4.02 10.92 -13.73
C LYS A 195 3.19 11.99 -14.43
N LEU A 196 3.57 13.27 -14.32
CA LEU A 196 2.92 14.36 -15.05
C LEU A 196 3.02 14.15 -16.56
N ALA A 197 4.21 13.82 -17.08
CA ALA A 197 4.41 13.56 -18.50
C ALA A 197 3.51 12.41 -19.01
N GLU A 198 3.41 11.31 -18.25
CA GLU A 198 2.56 10.16 -18.57
C GLU A 198 1.07 10.54 -18.56
N VAL A 199 0.59 11.18 -17.50
CA VAL A 199 -0.81 11.60 -17.41
C VAL A 199 -1.19 12.59 -18.50
N LEU A 200 -0.31 13.54 -18.85
CA LEU A 200 -0.55 14.46 -19.97
C LEU A 200 -0.64 13.73 -21.31
N SER A 201 0.11 12.64 -21.49
CA SER A 201 0.00 11.82 -22.70
C SER A 201 -1.35 11.09 -22.79
N TRP A 202 -1.89 10.62 -21.66
CA TRP A 202 -3.21 9.99 -21.60
C TRP A 202 -4.36 11.00 -21.68
N GLU A 203 -4.12 12.25 -21.28
CA GLU A 203 -5.02 13.41 -21.46
C GLU A 203 -4.96 13.94 -22.92
N GLU A 204 -4.18 13.33 -23.81
CA GLU A 204 -3.93 13.75 -25.19
C GLU A 204 -3.27 15.14 -25.33
N ARG A 205 -2.72 15.67 -24.23
CA ARG A 205 -1.96 16.93 -24.19
C ARG A 205 -0.51 16.69 -24.56
N TYR A 206 -0.31 16.18 -25.76
CA TYR A 206 0.97 15.65 -26.21
C TYR A 206 2.11 16.67 -26.14
N GLU A 207 1.85 17.93 -26.48
CA GLU A 207 2.93 18.94 -26.53
C GLU A 207 3.45 19.33 -25.14
N GLU A 208 2.57 19.32 -24.14
CA GLU A 208 2.96 19.50 -22.74
C GLU A 208 3.68 18.25 -22.22
N SER A 209 3.16 17.05 -22.51
CA SER A 209 3.83 15.80 -22.17
C SER A 209 5.26 15.75 -22.73
N LEU A 210 5.44 16.08 -24.00
CA LEU A 210 6.73 16.12 -24.67
C LEU A 210 7.67 17.18 -24.09
N LYS A 211 7.16 18.27 -23.51
CA LYS A 211 7.97 19.27 -22.79
C LYS A 211 8.52 18.66 -21.50
N GLU A 212 7.70 17.97 -20.73
CA GLU A 212 8.12 17.31 -19.49
C GLU A 212 9.14 16.19 -19.74
N TYR A 213 8.92 15.36 -20.76
CA TYR A 213 9.89 14.34 -21.17
C TYR A 213 11.24 14.92 -21.60
N ARG A 214 11.26 16.07 -22.28
CA ARG A 214 12.51 16.75 -22.67
C ARG A 214 13.31 17.19 -21.43
N LEU A 215 12.64 17.78 -20.44
CA LEU A 215 13.29 18.16 -19.18
C LEU A 215 13.90 16.95 -18.44
N LEU A 216 13.22 15.79 -18.48
CA LEU A 216 13.76 14.56 -17.90
C LEU A 216 14.99 14.05 -18.69
N LEU A 217 14.94 14.08 -20.02
CA LEU A 217 16.03 13.64 -20.89
C LEU A 217 17.25 14.57 -20.85
N GLU A 218 17.08 15.85 -20.50
CA GLU A 218 18.19 16.77 -20.23
C GLU A 218 19.02 16.32 -19.02
N ARG A 219 18.36 15.73 -18.00
CA ARG A 219 19.02 15.21 -16.79
C ARG A 219 19.53 13.79 -16.97
N ARG A 220 18.80 12.98 -17.75
CA ARG A 220 19.09 11.57 -18.00
C ARG A 220 19.18 11.28 -19.51
N PRO A 221 20.22 11.79 -20.20
CA PRO A 221 20.33 11.64 -21.65
C PRO A 221 20.48 10.18 -22.09
N ASP A 222 21.02 9.31 -21.24
CA ASP A 222 21.28 7.90 -21.57
C ASP A 222 20.16 6.94 -21.12
N ASP A 223 19.09 7.45 -20.52
CA ASP A 223 17.95 6.65 -20.10
C ASP A 223 17.12 6.21 -21.32
N GLN A 224 17.42 5.00 -21.80
CA GLN A 224 16.75 4.41 -22.95
C GLN A 224 15.25 4.23 -22.73
N GLN A 225 14.81 3.94 -21.51
CA GLN A 225 13.39 3.73 -21.24
C GLN A 225 12.63 5.04 -21.31
N LEU A 226 13.19 6.10 -20.73
CA LEU A 226 12.66 7.45 -20.84
C LEU A 226 12.62 7.91 -22.31
N ARG A 227 13.68 7.63 -23.09
CA ARG A 227 13.72 7.95 -24.53
C ARG A 227 12.67 7.19 -25.32
N ARG A 228 12.40 5.92 -25.00
CA ARG A 228 11.30 5.14 -25.62
C ARG A 228 9.93 5.71 -25.28
N LYS A 229 9.67 6.05 -24.01
CA LYS A 229 8.41 6.70 -23.60
C LYS A 229 8.20 8.01 -24.35
N TYR A 230 9.24 8.86 -24.41
CA TYR A 230 9.22 10.10 -25.20
C TYR A 230 8.89 9.84 -26.68
N ALA A 231 9.52 8.84 -27.29
CA ALA A 231 9.26 8.47 -28.68
C ALA A 231 7.83 7.95 -28.93
N PHE A 232 7.25 7.21 -27.98
CA PHE A 232 5.83 6.81 -28.10
C PHE A 232 4.88 8.00 -28.04
N VAL A 233 5.14 8.96 -27.14
CA VAL A 233 4.35 10.21 -27.14
C VAL A 233 4.53 11.00 -28.42
N LEU A 234 5.75 11.06 -29.00
CA LEU A 234 5.98 11.66 -30.32
C LEU A 234 5.11 10.99 -31.39
N SER A 235 4.97 9.66 -31.34
CA SER A 235 4.13 8.92 -32.29
C SER A 235 2.64 9.25 -32.13
N TRP A 236 2.14 9.34 -30.90
CA TRP A 236 0.74 9.72 -30.61
C TRP A 236 0.46 11.18 -30.99
N ALA A 237 1.47 12.05 -30.91
CA ALA A 237 1.43 13.42 -31.40
C ALA A 237 1.51 13.56 -32.93
N GLY A 238 1.64 12.46 -33.68
CA GLY A 238 1.79 12.47 -35.14
C GLY A 238 3.20 12.81 -35.65
N LYS A 239 4.19 12.97 -34.76
CA LYS A 239 5.60 13.28 -35.09
C LYS A 239 6.39 12.01 -35.40
N LEU A 240 5.94 11.28 -36.41
CA LEU A 240 6.42 9.92 -36.70
C LEU A 240 7.92 9.85 -37.04
N GLU A 241 8.44 10.83 -37.77
CA GLU A 241 9.88 10.88 -38.13
C GLU A 241 10.76 11.08 -36.89
N ASP A 242 10.35 11.97 -35.99
CA ASP A 242 11.04 12.23 -34.73
C ASP A 242 11.00 10.99 -33.82
N ALA A 243 9.83 10.36 -33.70
CA ALA A 243 9.64 9.13 -32.95
C ALA A 243 10.57 8.01 -33.45
N ALA A 244 10.65 7.80 -34.76
CA ALA A 244 11.50 6.79 -35.37
C ALA A 244 12.99 7.07 -35.10
N ARG A 245 13.43 8.32 -35.21
CA ARG A 245 14.82 8.71 -34.86
C ARG A 245 15.12 8.42 -33.40
N GLU A 246 14.22 8.79 -32.49
CA GLU A 246 14.43 8.60 -31.05
C GLU A 246 14.44 7.12 -30.66
N LEU A 247 13.54 6.30 -31.22
CA LEU A 247 13.58 4.84 -31.01
C LEU A 247 14.87 4.21 -31.52
N LYS A 248 15.34 4.61 -32.71
CA LYS A 248 16.60 4.09 -33.28
C LYS A 248 17.80 4.31 -32.36
N ARG A 249 17.83 5.40 -31.59
CA ARG A 249 18.89 5.68 -30.60
C ARG A 249 18.86 4.75 -29.39
N THR A 250 17.80 3.96 -29.21
CA THR A 250 17.62 3.03 -28.06
C THR A 250 17.83 1.57 -28.42
N LEU A 251 18.18 1.28 -29.68
CA LEU A 251 18.43 -0.06 -30.20
C LEU A 251 19.95 -0.35 -30.19
N PRO A 252 20.35 -1.64 -30.06
CA PRO A 252 21.75 -2.05 -30.13
C PRO A 252 22.35 -1.89 -31.53
#